data_AF-A0A523QEN6-F1
#
_entry.id   AF-A0A523QEN6-F1
#
_cell.length_a   1.000
_cell.length_b   1.000
_cell.length_c   1.000
_cell.angle_alpha   90.00
_cell.angle_beta   90.00
_cell.angle_gamma   90.00
#
_symmetry.space_group_name_H-M   'P 1'
#
loop_
_entity.id
_entity.type
_entity.pdbx_description
1 polymer ?
#
loop_
_entity_poly.entity_id
_entity_poly.type
_entity_poly.pdbx_seq_one_letter_code
_entity_poly.pdbx_strand_id
1 'polypeptide(L)'
;MVYPALPRKSVKNHGVQGLGKWEEAVGKISAVDESCGLLTVELNIGSLTFPADSLEANTIRTRLKNAAGDTVAILRTDLASQPIAVRILEKNKVNSGGGGD
;
A
#
# COMPACT_ATOMS: atom_id res chain seq x y z
N MET A 1 -45.10 -18.11 -0.65
CA MET A 1 -43.63 -18.30 -0.62
C MET A 1 -43.00 -16.91 -0.53
N VAL A 2 -42.59 -16.50 0.67
CA VAL A 2 -41.96 -15.18 0.92
C VAL A 2 -40.46 -15.39 0.88
N TYR A 3 -39.78 -14.76 -0.06
CA TYR A 3 -38.32 -14.75 -0.12
C TYR A 3 -37.77 -14.03 1.13
N PRO A 4 -36.78 -14.59 1.85
CA PRO A 4 -36.11 -13.83 2.90
C PRO A 4 -35.27 -12.73 2.24
N ALA A 5 -35.52 -11.48 2.66
CA ALA A 5 -34.76 -10.33 2.23
C ALA A 5 -33.28 -10.49 2.60
N LEU A 6 -32.41 -10.45 1.59
CA LEU A 6 -30.97 -10.32 1.76
C LEU A 6 -30.67 -9.10 2.64
N PRO A 7 -29.86 -9.22 3.70
CA PRO A 7 -29.50 -8.06 4.51
C PRO A 7 -28.68 -7.09 3.68
N ARG A 8 -29.28 -5.94 3.37
CA ARG A 8 -28.61 -4.77 2.80
C ARG A 8 -27.75 -4.11 3.88
N LYS A 9 -26.45 -4.00 3.55
CA LYS A 9 -25.42 -3.08 4.06
C LYS A 9 -24.97 -3.27 5.51
N SER A 10 -23.69 -3.63 5.65
CA SER A 10 -22.83 -2.94 6.59
C SER A 10 -21.55 -2.51 5.85
N VAL A 11 -21.51 -1.23 5.50
CA VAL A 11 -20.27 -0.55 5.10
C VAL A 11 -19.56 -0.25 6.40
N LYS A 12 -18.49 -1.00 6.70
CA LYS A 12 -17.38 -0.70 7.63
C LYS A 12 -16.64 -2.01 7.88
N ASN A 13 -15.91 -2.49 6.87
CA ASN A 13 -14.68 -3.18 7.21
C ASN A 13 -13.62 -2.09 7.26
N HIS A 14 -13.35 -1.61 8.48
CA HIS A 14 -12.04 -1.06 8.87
C HIS A 14 -11.05 -2.24 8.87
N GLY A 15 -10.98 -2.92 7.72
CA GLY A 15 -10.17 -4.09 7.55
C GLY A 15 -8.74 -3.62 7.50
N VAL A 16 -7.89 -4.31 8.24
CA VAL A 16 -6.48 -4.43 7.89
C VAL A 16 -6.46 -4.99 6.46
N GLN A 17 -6.59 -4.13 5.45
CA GLN A 17 -6.68 -4.52 4.04
C GLN A 17 -5.26 -4.65 3.52
N GLY A 18 -4.59 -5.72 3.93
CA GLY A 18 -3.48 -6.24 3.15
C GLY A 18 -4.00 -6.68 1.78
N LEU A 19 -3.16 -6.58 0.75
CA LEU A 19 -3.49 -7.04 -0.60
C LEU A 19 -3.88 -8.53 -0.60
N GLY A 20 -4.94 -8.89 -1.34
CA GLY A 20 -5.24 -10.29 -1.65
C GLY A 20 -4.12 -10.94 -2.48
N LYS A 21 -4.13 -12.27 -2.59
CA LYS A 21 -3.16 -12.99 -3.44
C LYS A 21 -3.35 -12.54 -4.90
N TRP A 22 -2.27 -12.11 -5.56
CA TRP A 22 -2.28 -11.51 -6.90
C TRP A 22 -3.01 -10.17 -7.02
N GLU A 23 -3.37 -9.53 -5.92
CA GLU A 23 -3.91 -8.18 -6.00
C GLU A 23 -2.80 -7.15 -6.12
N GLU A 24 -3.10 -6.12 -6.90
CA GLU A 24 -2.25 -4.96 -7.12
C GLU A 24 -2.96 -3.71 -6.60
N ALA A 25 -2.29 -2.97 -5.72
CA ALA A 25 -2.68 -1.62 -5.32
C ALA A 25 -1.78 -0.62 -6.05
N VAL A 26 -2.39 0.18 -6.92
CA VAL A 26 -1.72 1.29 -7.60
C VAL A 26 -2.24 2.60 -7.03
N GLY A 27 -1.36 3.39 -6.42
CA GLY A 27 -1.75 4.64 -5.81
C GLY A 27 -0.57 5.55 -5.51
N LYS A 28 -0.89 6.84 -5.34
CA LYS A 28 0.05 7.84 -4.87
C LYS A 28 0.27 7.67 -3.37
N ILE A 29 1.51 7.59 -2.93
CA ILE A 29 1.85 7.53 -1.50
C ILE A 29 1.57 8.89 -0.89
N SER A 30 0.69 8.88 0.10
CA SER A 30 0.41 10.02 0.97
C SER A 30 1.39 10.05 2.13
N ALA A 31 1.48 8.94 2.86
CA ALA A 31 2.31 8.80 4.05
C ALA A 31 2.70 7.34 4.26
N VAL A 32 3.80 7.12 4.99
CA VAL A 32 4.20 5.80 5.48
C VAL A 32 4.47 5.96 6.97
N ASP A 33 3.66 5.30 7.78
CA ASP A 33 3.75 5.32 9.24
C ASP A 33 4.03 3.90 9.76
N GLU A 34 4.89 3.77 10.76
CA GLU A 34 5.20 2.49 11.40
C GLU A 34 4.82 2.60 12.88
N SER A 35 3.75 1.92 13.29
CA SER A 35 3.22 2.01 14.64
C SER A 35 2.77 0.66 15.16
N CYS A 36 3.06 0.39 16.44
CA CYS A 36 2.69 -0.85 17.13
C CYS A 36 3.10 -2.14 16.39
N GLY A 37 4.27 -2.14 15.72
CA GLY A 37 4.76 -3.30 14.96
C GLY A 37 4.02 -3.52 13.63
N LEU A 38 3.32 -2.52 13.12
CA LEU A 38 2.65 -2.54 11.82
C LEU A 38 3.16 -1.38 10.96
N LEU A 39 3.50 -1.67 9.70
CA LEU A 39 3.80 -0.69 8.67
C LEU A 39 2.50 -0.34 7.92
N THR A 40 2.05 0.90 8.05
CA THR A 40 0.90 1.44 7.33
C THR A 40 1.38 2.33 6.18
N VAL A 41 1.00 1.98 4.97
CA VAL A 41 1.24 2.75 3.75
C VAL A 41 -0.08 3.39 3.34
N GLU A 42 -0.20 4.70 3.52
CA GLU A 42 -1.35 5.44 3.04
C GLU A 42 -1.19 5.77 1.56
N LEU A 43 -2.07 5.21 0.74
CA LEU A 43 -2.20 5.55 -0.67
C LEU A 43 -3.46 6.39 -0.88
N ASN A 44 -3.49 7.16 -1.95
CA ASN A 44 -4.71 7.91 -2.33
C ASN A 44 -5.93 7.01 -2.60
N ILE A 45 -5.71 5.72 -2.91
CA ILE A 45 -6.79 4.74 -3.12
C ILE A 45 -7.25 4.07 -1.82
N GLY A 46 -6.50 4.23 -0.73
CA GLY A 46 -6.71 3.54 0.55
C GLY A 46 -5.40 3.25 1.28
N SER A 47 -5.52 2.75 2.51
CA SER A 47 -4.37 2.47 3.38
C SER A 47 -4.08 0.97 3.37
N LEU A 48 -2.81 0.60 3.18
CA LEU A 48 -2.34 -0.78 3.26
C LEU A 48 -1.57 -0.98 4.56
N THR A 49 -1.84 -2.06 5.28
CA THR A 49 -1.16 -2.35 6.54
C THR A 49 -0.48 -3.70 6.47
N PHE A 50 0.79 -3.74 6.85
CA PHE A 50 1.63 -4.94 6.84
C PHE A 50 2.28 -5.13 8.22
N PRO A 51 2.57 -6.36 8.65
CA PRO A 51 3.32 -6.59 9.88
C PRO A 51 4.76 -6.09 9.70
N ALA A 52 5.26 -5.21 10.57
CA ALA A 52 6.59 -4.63 10.46
C ALA A 52 7.71 -5.69 10.46
N ASP A 53 7.52 -6.78 11.20
CA ASP A 53 8.40 -7.95 11.23
C ASP A 53 8.31 -8.86 9.99
N SER A 54 7.39 -8.59 9.05
CA SER A 54 7.26 -9.41 7.83
C SER A 54 8.18 -8.95 6.70
N LEU A 55 8.56 -9.91 5.85
CA LEU A 55 9.38 -9.65 4.66
C LEU A 55 8.74 -8.62 3.71
N GLU A 56 7.40 -8.59 3.68
CA GLU A 56 6.59 -7.62 2.94
C GLU A 56 6.90 -6.19 3.40
N ALA A 57 6.78 -5.91 4.71
CA ALA A 57 7.06 -4.59 5.26
C ALA A 57 8.51 -4.16 5.04
N ASN A 58 9.48 -5.07 5.21
CA ASN A 58 10.89 -4.75 4.97
C ASN A 58 11.17 -4.38 3.50
N THR A 59 10.53 -5.08 2.56
CA THR A 59 10.60 -4.80 1.12
C THR A 59 10.01 -3.43 0.80
N ILE A 60 8.80 -3.16 1.32
CA ILE A 60 8.10 -1.88 1.16
C ILE A 60 8.93 -0.75 1.76
N ARG A 61 9.44 -0.90 2.99
CA ARG A 61 10.25 0.12 3.67
C ARG A 61 11.50 0.45 2.86
N THR A 62 12.16 -0.56 2.31
CA THR A 62 13.35 -0.38 1.46
C THR A 62 13.03 0.34 0.15
N ARG A 63 11.90 -0.01 -0.49
CA ARG A 63 11.48 0.56 -1.79
C ARG A 63 10.84 1.94 -1.65
N LEU A 64 10.12 2.18 -0.57
CA LEU A 64 9.30 3.37 -0.33
C LEU A 64 9.92 4.39 0.63
N LYS A 65 11.17 4.16 1.10
CA LYS A 65 11.88 5.01 2.08
C LYS A 65 11.83 6.52 1.79
N ASN A 66 11.78 6.89 0.51
CA ASN A 66 11.70 8.29 0.06
C ASN A 66 10.64 8.48 -1.04
N ALA A 67 9.61 7.64 -1.03
CA ALA A 67 8.60 7.63 -2.09
C ALA A 67 7.35 8.44 -1.72
N ALA A 68 7.42 9.28 -0.68
CA ALA A 68 6.31 10.15 -0.29
C ALA A 68 5.95 11.09 -1.46
N GLY A 69 4.69 11.03 -1.88
CA GLY A 69 4.19 11.71 -3.08
C GLY A 69 4.42 10.95 -4.39
N ASP A 70 5.20 9.87 -4.43
CA ASP A 70 5.37 9.06 -5.64
C ASP A 70 4.14 8.20 -5.91
N THR A 71 3.84 7.95 -7.18
CA THR A 71 2.86 6.94 -7.59
C THR A 71 3.55 5.60 -7.64
N VAL A 72 3.06 4.65 -6.85
CA VAL A 72 3.63 3.29 -6.76
C VAL A 72 2.56 2.24 -7.03
N ALA A 73 3.01 1.09 -7.53
CA ALA A 73 2.24 -0.14 -7.66
C ALA A 73 2.81 -1.17 -6.69
N ILE A 74 1.97 -1.69 -5.82
CA ILE A 74 2.30 -2.73 -4.85
C ILE A 74 1.49 -3.96 -5.22
N LEU A 75 2.18 -5.02 -5.65
CA LEU A 75 1.57 -6.28 -6.07
C LEU A 75 1.94 -7.38 -5.09
N ARG A 76 0.96 -8.13 -4.60
CA ARG A 76 1.23 -9.32 -3.78
C ARG A 76 1.49 -10.53 -4.67
N THR A 77 2.59 -11.22 -4.41
CA THR A 77 3.01 -12.41 -5.17
C THR A 77 2.96 -13.65 -4.29
N ASP A 78 2.96 -14.83 -4.93
CA ASP A 78 3.04 -16.12 -4.22
C ASP A 78 4.49 -16.56 -3.95
N LEU A 79 5.47 -15.72 -4.24
CA LEU A 79 6.88 -16.03 -4.04
C LEU A 79 7.21 -15.92 -2.55
N ALA A 80 7.52 -17.05 -1.91
CA ALA A 80 7.93 -17.08 -0.51
C ALA A 80 9.12 -16.13 -0.21
N SER A 81 10.04 -15.97 -1.16
CA SER A 81 11.19 -15.08 -1.03
C SER A 81 10.90 -13.60 -1.32
N GLN A 82 9.81 -13.30 -2.04
CA GLN A 82 9.37 -11.94 -2.41
C GLN A 82 7.84 -11.87 -2.43
N PRO A 83 7.18 -11.97 -1.26
CA PRO A 83 5.73 -12.02 -1.17
C PRO A 83 5.06 -10.71 -1.66
N ILE A 84 5.83 -9.63 -1.80
CA ILE A 84 5.35 -8.38 -2.37
C ILE A 84 6.37 -7.80 -3.35
N ALA A 85 5.86 -7.27 -4.45
CA ALA A 85 6.62 -6.52 -5.44
C ALA A 85 6.16 -5.06 -5.39
N VAL A 86 7.12 -4.15 -5.24
CA VAL A 86 6.85 -2.70 -5.21
C VAL A 86 7.53 -2.06 -6.41
N ARG A 87 6.75 -1.36 -7.22
CA ARG A 87 7.23 -0.65 -8.42
C ARG A 87 6.84 0.82 -8.34
N ILE A 88 7.82 1.71 -8.47
CA ILE A 88 7.57 3.14 -8.56
C ILE A 88 7.20 3.44 -10.02
N LEU A 89 5.99 3.94 -10.25
CA LEU A 89 5.49 4.29 -11.59
C LEU A 89 5.82 5.73 -11.94
N GLU A 90 5.54 6.66 -11.02
CA GLU A 90 5.80 8.08 -11.21
C GLU A 90 6.51 8.62 -9.99
N LYS A 91 7.70 9.18 -10.21
CA LYS A 91 8.42 9.85 -9.13
C LYS A 91 7.92 11.28 -9.05
N ASN A 92 7.44 11.68 -7.88
CA ASN A 92 7.18 13.06 -7.54
C ASN A 92 8.49 13.82 -7.75
N LYS A 93 8.55 14.49 -8.90
CA LYS A 93 9.62 15.40 -9.22
C LYS A 93 9.35 16.63 -8.36
N VAL A 94 9.65 16.55 -7.06
CA VAL A 94 9.86 17.75 -6.28
C VAL A 94 10.90 18.51 -7.07
N ASN A 95 10.45 19.62 -7.65
CA ASN A 95 11.27 20.51 -8.41
C ASN A 95 12.31 21.03 -7.41
N SER A 96 13.42 20.32 -7.25
CA SER A 96 14.68 20.89 -6.83
C SER A 96 15.06 21.87 -7.93
N GLY A 97 14.37 23.00 -7.94
CA GLY A 97 14.84 24.23 -8.53
C GLY A 97 16.07 24.63 -7.72
N GLY A 98 17.22 24.16 -8.18
CA GLY A 98 18.52 24.76 -8.01
C GLY A 98 19.25 24.38 -9.31
N GLY A 99 19.49 25.26 -10.26
CA GLY A 99 19.90 26.65 -10.10
C GLY A 99 21.42 26.66 -10.01
N GLY A 100 22.08 26.95 -11.15
CA GLY A 100 23.49 27.35 -11.27
C GLY A 100 24.52 26.23 -11.22
N ASP A 101 25.09 25.86 -12.38
CA ASP A 101 26.41 26.34 -12.83
C ASP A 101 26.57 26.06 -14.34
#